data_AF-A0A238Y6G5-F1
#
_entry.id   AF-A0A238Y6G5-F1
#
_cell.length_a   1.000
_cell.length_b   1.000
_cell.length_c   1.000
_cell.angle_alpha   90.00
_cell.angle_beta   90.00
_cell.angle_gamma   90.00
#
_symmetry.space_group_name_H-M   'P 1'
#
loop_
_entity.id
_entity.type
_entity.pdbx_description
1 polymer ?
#
loop_
_entity_poly.entity_id
_entity_poly.type
_entity_poly.pdbx_seq_one_letter_code
_entity_poly.pdbx_strand_id
1 'polypeptide(L)'
;MIRKLSLDSVTIVLMVALLTVTALAAGPLHFLDNYLNEVPHPLTRLGTAWYFLKFVPNEVGSRFIAIPLLGIVTLIFAYRHRSWRPIIVSSVGVLGMSGLIWGFKFLFARNQPREYDPAFFSDYGGLAFPSGHAGNVVLFYGLVLFLVTRYEPVRQHVVRRVVHLIIAMAIVQTAVSVYLQFHWFTDLVAGLIAGGLWLRIAIRTDQLIPEGRTRHWWPWREGDFVDRYIRPVLSGPPSNGALPPVVEGAPRPWTVLGSEAEPGRMPQDRAGENATSPPRGGHFVEASRPGQT
;
A
#
# COMPACT_ATOMS: atom_id res chain seq x y z
N MET A 1 -2.88 18.62 -20.84
CA MET A 1 -3.07 18.06 -19.47
C MET A 1 -4.23 17.05 -19.42
N ILE A 2 -5.37 17.32 -20.06
CA ILE A 2 -6.59 16.48 -20.07
C ILE A 2 -6.36 15.05 -20.62
N ARG A 3 -5.54 14.87 -21.67
CA ARG A 3 -5.20 13.54 -22.25
C ARG A 3 -4.45 12.60 -21.30
N LYS A 4 -3.83 13.10 -20.23
CA LYS A 4 -3.12 12.24 -19.26
C LYS A 4 -4.08 11.58 -18.28
N LEU A 5 -5.24 12.19 -18.00
CA LEU A 5 -6.22 11.71 -17.01
C LEU A 5 -7.30 10.79 -17.60
N SER A 6 -7.45 10.70 -18.93
CA SER A 6 -8.39 9.76 -19.53
C SER A 6 -7.95 8.31 -19.28
N LEU A 7 -8.91 7.47 -18.89
CA LEU A 7 -8.75 6.02 -18.93
C LEU A 7 -8.43 5.62 -20.37
N ASP A 8 -7.40 4.80 -20.56
CA ASP A 8 -7.13 4.28 -21.89
C ASP A 8 -8.08 3.14 -22.24
N SER A 9 -8.18 2.82 -23.52
CA SER A 9 -9.08 1.77 -24.01
C SER A 9 -8.82 0.42 -23.34
N VAL A 10 -7.58 0.12 -22.93
CA VAL A 10 -7.23 -1.13 -22.25
C VAL A 10 -7.83 -1.16 -20.84
N THR A 11 -7.69 -0.08 -20.07
CA THR A 11 -8.32 0.03 -18.75
C THR A 11 -9.84 -0.07 -18.84
N ILE A 12 -10.44 0.58 -19.84
CA ILE A 12 -11.90 0.50 -20.07
C ILE A 12 -12.32 -0.93 -20.40
N VAL A 13 -11.62 -1.61 -21.33
CA VAL A 13 -11.91 -3.00 -21.70
C VAL A 13 -11.78 -3.93 -20.50
N LEU A 14 -10.74 -3.79 -19.68
CA LEU A 14 -10.56 -4.61 -18.48
C LEU A 14 -11.65 -4.34 -17.43
N MET A 15 -12.08 -3.09 -17.27
CA MET A 15 -13.17 -2.73 -16.37
C MET A 15 -14.50 -3.33 -16.84
N VAL A 16 -14.82 -3.19 -18.13
CA VAL A 16 -16.01 -3.81 -18.74
C VAL A 16 -15.94 -5.33 -18.62
N ALA A 17 -14.80 -5.94 -18.92
CA ALA A 17 -14.62 -7.38 -18.77
C ALA A 17 -14.82 -7.84 -17.33
N LEU A 18 -14.31 -7.10 -16.34
CA LEU A 18 -14.51 -7.42 -14.93
C LEU A 18 -16.00 -7.36 -14.56
N LEU A 19 -16.69 -6.28 -14.94
CA LEU A 19 -18.12 -6.11 -14.69
C LEU A 19 -18.96 -7.20 -15.37
N THR A 20 -18.64 -7.52 -16.63
CA THR A 20 -19.31 -8.58 -17.40
C THR A 20 -19.10 -9.94 -16.73
N VAL A 21 -17.87 -10.29 -16.36
CA VAL A 21 -17.59 -11.57 -15.68
C VAL A 21 -18.28 -11.61 -14.32
N THR A 22 -18.32 -10.51 -13.56
CA THR A 22 -19.07 -10.44 -12.30
C THR A 22 -20.57 -10.70 -12.53
N ALA A 23 -21.19 -10.06 -13.52
CA ALA A 23 -22.60 -10.26 -13.81
C ALA A 23 -22.91 -11.69 -14.29
N LEU A 24 -22.04 -12.26 -15.12
CA LEU A 24 -22.15 -13.64 -15.59
C LEU A 24 -21.93 -14.66 -14.46
N ALA A 25 -20.97 -14.39 -13.57
CA ALA A 25 -20.66 -15.22 -12.41
C ALA A 25 -21.81 -15.26 -11.39
N ALA A 26 -22.57 -14.17 -11.26
CA ALA A 26 -23.70 -14.07 -10.34
C ALA A 26 -24.98 -14.79 -10.81
N GLY A 27 -24.96 -15.45 -11.99
CA GLY A 27 -26.09 -16.22 -12.46
C GLY A 27 -25.74 -17.15 -13.62
N PRO A 28 -25.65 -16.65 -14.86
CA PRO A 28 -25.53 -17.50 -16.05
C PRO A 28 -24.40 -18.52 -16.03
N LEU A 29 -23.28 -18.28 -15.34
CA LEU A 29 -22.14 -19.19 -15.27
C LEU A 29 -22.12 -20.11 -14.05
N HIS A 30 -23.16 -20.13 -13.22
CA HIS A 30 -23.24 -21.08 -12.09
C HIS A 30 -23.10 -22.54 -12.54
N PHE A 31 -23.66 -22.90 -13.70
CA PHE A 31 -23.54 -24.26 -14.23
C PHE A 31 -22.08 -24.64 -14.51
N LEU A 32 -21.26 -23.69 -14.99
CA LEU A 32 -19.86 -23.94 -15.31
C LEU A 32 -19.03 -24.11 -14.03
N ASP A 33 -19.31 -23.27 -13.04
CA ASP A 33 -18.67 -23.37 -11.73
C ASP A 33 -18.99 -24.69 -11.04
N ASN A 34 -20.25 -25.12 -11.05
CA ASN A 34 -20.67 -26.41 -10.50
C ASN A 34 -20.07 -27.58 -11.27
N TYR A 35 -20.16 -27.57 -12.61
CA TYR A 35 -19.60 -28.61 -13.47
C TYR A 35 -18.11 -28.83 -13.18
N LEU A 36 -17.32 -27.74 -13.10
CA LEU A 36 -15.90 -27.83 -12.81
C LEU A 36 -15.60 -28.24 -11.36
N ASN A 37 -16.44 -27.86 -10.40
CA ASN A 37 -16.29 -28.24 -9.00
C ASN A 37 -16.58 -29.73 -8.76
N GLU A 38 -17.48 -30.33 -9.55
CA GLU A 38 -17.88 -31.74 -9.47
C GLU A 38 -16.93 -32.72 -10.19
N VAL A 39 -15.99 -32.21 -11.00
CA VAL A 39 -14.98 -33.04 -11.68
C VAL A 39 -14.24 -33.92 -10.65
N PRO A 40 -13.96 -35.20 -10.94
CA PRO A 40 -13.25 -36.06 -9.99
C PRO A 40 -11.87 -35.52 -9.59
N HIS A 41 -11.58 -35.53 -8.29
CA HIS A 41 -10.34 -34.98 -7.70
C HIS A 41 -9.42 -36.08 -7.11
N PRO A 42 -8.91 -37.06 -7.90
CA PRO A 42 -8.20 -38.23 -7.36
C PRO A 42 -6.90 -37.90 -6.62
N LEU A 43 -6.17 -36.86 -7.03
CA LEU A 43 -4.91 -36.42 -6.42
C LEU A 43 -5.13 -35.81 -5.03
N THR A 44 -6.34 -35.38 -4.68
CA THR A 44 -6.64 -34.94 -3.31
C THR A 44 -6.57 -36.09 -2.30
N ARG A 45 -6.75 -37.33 -2.77
CA ARG A 45 -6.62 -38.55 -1.96
C ARG A 45 -5.17 -39.02 -1.81
N LEU A 46 -4.28 -38.51 -2.66
CA LEU A 46 -2.84 -38.81 -2.63
C LEU A 46 -2.15 -37.71 -1.81
N GLY A 47 -2.00 -37.94 -0.50
CA GLY A 47 -1.59 -36.91 0.46
C GLY A 47 -0.39 -36.05 0.02
N THR A 48 0.68 -36.66 -0.49
CA THR A 48 1.87 -35.93 -0.98
C THR A 48 1.59 -35.06 -2.20
N ALA A 49 0.79 -35.53 -3.16
CA ALA A 49 0.42 -34.77 -4.34
C ALA A 49 -0.47 -33.58 -3.98
N TRP A 50 -1.43 -33.77 -3.06
CA TRP A 50 -2.25 -32.68 -2.56
C TRP A 50 -1.42 -31.59 -1.89
N TYR A 51 -0.45 -31.97 -1.02
CA TYR A 51 0.46 -31.03 -0.38
C TYR A 51 1.29 -30.25 -1.39
N PHE A 52 1.83 -30.93 -2.41
CA PHE A 52 2.57 -30.27 -3.49
C PHE A 52 1.69 -29.24 -4.21
N LEU A 53 0.50 -29.63 -4.67
CA LEU A 53 -0.43 -28.74 -5.38
C LEU A 53 -0.82 -27.52 -4.52
N LYS A 54 -1.10 -27.75 -3.24
CA LYS A 54 -1.45 -26.69 -2.31
C LYS A 54 -0.30 -25.71 -2.09
N PHE A 55 0.90 -26.21 -1.79
CA PHE A 55 2.00 -25.37 -1.29
C PHE A 55 2.96 -24.86 -2.37
N VAL A 56 2.90 -25.41 -3.59
CA VAL A 56 3.77 -24.98 -4.69
C VAL A 56 2.99 -24.11 -5.67
N PRO A 57 2.17 -24.62 -6.60
CA PRO A 57 1.53 -23.78 -7.61
C PRO A 57 0.44 -22.86 -7.06
N ASN A 58 -0.33 -23.28 -6.05
CA ASN A 58 -1.39 -22.42 -5.49
C ASN A 58 -0.82 -21.23 -4.69
N GLU A 59 0.22 -21.46 -3.87
CA GLU A 59 0.85 -20.42 -3.06
C GLU A 59 1.66 -19.40 -3.88
N VAL A 60 1.90 -19.60 -5.17
CA VAL A 60 2.52 -18.57 -6.03
C VAL A 60 1.71 -17.26 -5.98
N GLY A 61 0.38 -17.35 -5.89
CA GLY A 61 -0.50 -16.18 -5.74
C GLY A 61 -0.55 -15.62 -4.31
N SER A 62 0.17 -16.22 -3.37
CA SER A 62 0.09 -15.89 -1.95
C SER A 62 0.73 -14.55 -1.65
N ARG A 63 0.06 -13.75 -0.83
CA ARG A 63 0.58 -12.45 -0.38
C ARG A 63 1.89 -12.60 0.41
N PHE A 64 2.09 -13.75 1.07
CA PHE A 64 3.31 -14.06 1.81
C PHE A 64 4.54 -14.18 0.92
N ILE A 65 4.37 -14.53 -0.36
CA ILE A 65 5.47 -14.60 -1.33
C ILE A 65 5.52 -13.31 -2.16
N ALA A 66 4.36 -12.86 -2.64
CA ALA A 66 4.26 -11.77 -3.59
C ALA A 66 4.61 -10.40 -3.00
N ILE A 67 4.18 -10.10 -1.76
CA ILE A 67 4.45 -8.80 -1.10
C ILE A 67 5.94 -8.65 -0.76
N PRO A 68 6.62 -9.62 -0.11
CA PRO A 68 8.05 -9.50 0.16
C PRO A 68 8.88 -9.38 -1.11
N LEU A 69 8.57 -10.17 -2.14
CA LEU A 69 9.27 -10.08 -3.43
C LEU A 69 9.13 -8.68 -4.04
N LEU A 70 7.91 -8.16 -4.16
CA LEU A 70 7.68 -6.81 -4.68
C LEU A 70 8.33 -5.75 -3.77
N GLY A 71 8.26 -5.92 -2.45
CA GLY A 71 8.84 -5.02 -1.47
C GLY A 71 10.36 -4.92 -1.61
N ILE A 72 11.07 -6.05 -1.71
CA ILE A 72 12.52 -6.10 -1.92
C ILE A 72 12.89 -5.39 -3.23
N VAL A 73 12.23 -5.73 -4.34
CA VAL A 73 12.49 -5.10 -5.65
C VAL A 73 12.22 -3.59 -5.59
N THR A 74 11.13 -3.19 -4.96
CA THR A 74 10.74 -1.79 -4.77
C THR A 74 11.78 -1.02 -3.98
N LEU A 75 12.25 -1.58 -2.85
CA LEU A 75 13.25 -0.95 -1.99
C LEU A 75 14.61 -0.83 -2.69
N ILE A 76 15.04 -1.88 -3.40
CA ILE A 76 16.28 -1.86 -4.18
C ILE A 76 16.25 -0.71 -5.20
N PHE A 77 15.19 -0.61 -6.01
CA PHE A 77 15.10 0.45 -7.02
C PHE A 77 14.87 1.84 -6.41
N ALA A 78 14.10 1.94 -5.33
CA ALA A 78 13.90 3.21 -4.62
C ALA A 78 15.22 3.76 -4.09
N TYR A 79 16.04 2.90 -3.50
CA TYR A 79 17.36 3.25 -2.98
C TYR A 79 18.35 3.57 -4.11
N ARG A 80 18.51 2.67 -5.09
CA ARG A 80 19.48 2.80 -6.20
C ARG A 80 19.22 4.03 -7.07
N HIS A 81 17.96 4.40 -7.27
CA HIS A 81 17.57 5.58 -8.08
C HIS A 81 17.17 6.80 -7.25
N ARG A 82 17.32 6.73 -5.91
CA ARG A 82 17.01 7.80 -4.94
C ARG A 82 15.65 8.44 -5.22
N SER A 83 14.61 7.63 -5.35
CA SER A 83 13.30 8.06 -5.84
C SER A 83 12.18 7.36 -5.10
N TRP A 84 11.14 8.11 -4.71
CA TRP A 84 9.90 7.57 -4.16
C TRP A 84 9.00 6.90 -5.19
N ARG A 85 9.30 7.03 -6.48
CA ARG A 85 8.45 6.55 -7.58
C ARG A 85 8.17 5.03 -7.54
N PRO A 86 9.15 4.13 -7.32
CA PRO A 86 8.87 2.71 -7.14
C PRO A 86 7.92 2.44 -5.97
N ILE A 87 8.11 3.15 -4.85
CA ILE A 87 7.29 2.99 -3.65
C ILE A 87 5.85 3.41 -3.96
N ILE A 88 5.63 4.58 -4.56
CA ILE A 88 4.30 5.07 -4.92
C ILE A 88 3.58 4.08 -5.85
N VAL A 89 4.25 3.63 -6.92
CA VAL A 89 3.65 2.70 -7.90
C VAL A 89 3.29 1.36 -7.24
N SER A 90 4.21 0.79 -6.46
CA SER A 90 3.97 -0.46 -5.73
C SER A 90 2.86 -0.30 -4.70
N SER A 91 2.85 0.78 -3.90
CA SER A 91 1.80 1.05 -2.92
C SER A 91 0.43 1.21 -3.56
N VAL A 92 0.32 1.92 -4.69
CA VAL A 92 -0.93 2.02 -5.45
C VAL A 92 -1.38 0.65 -5.91
N GLY A 93 -0.46 -0.18 -6.41
CA GLY A 93 -0.72 -1.57 -6.77
C GLY A 93 -1.28 -2.38 -5.60
N VAL A 94 -0.52 -2.49 -4.51
CA VAL A 94 -0.86 -3.36 -3.37
C VAL A 94 -2.13 -2.89 -2.66
N LEU A 95 -2.21 -1.61 -2.30
CA LEU A 95 -3.33 -1.09 -1.53
C LEU A 95 -4.61 -1.08 -2.35
N GLY A 96 -4.52 -0.66 -3.61
CA GLY A 96 -5.71 -0.59 -4.44
C GLY A 96 -6.25 -1.97 -4.86
N MET A 97 -5.38 -2.94 -5.13
CA MET A 97 -5.83 -4.32 -5.35
C MET A 97 -6.43 -4.91 -4.08
N SER A 98 -5.82 -4.66 -2.92
CA SER A 98 -6.37 -5.10 -1.64
C SER A 98 -7.76 -4.49 -1.41
N GLY A 99 -7.91 -3.19 -1.66
CA GLY A 99 -9.20 -2.49 -1.58
C GLY A 99 -10.24 -3.06 -2.54
N LEU A 100 -9.87 -3.33 -3.80
CA LEU A 100 -10.77 -3.92 -4.80
C LEU A 100 -11.22 -5.31 -4.38
N ILE A 101 -10.28 -6.19 -3.99
CA ILE A 101 -10.59 -7.57 -3.59
C ILE A 101 -11.47 -7.58 -2.33
N TRP A 102 -11.09 -6.84 -1.28
CA TRP A 102 -11.88 -6.80 -0.05
C TRP A 102 -13.24 -6.14 -0.25
N GLY A 103 -13.29 -5.05 -1.02
CA GLY A 103 -14.54 -4.38 -1.36
C GLY A 103 -15.51 -5.33 -2.07
N PHE A 104 -15.03 -6.10 -3.05
CA PHE A 104 -15.87 -7.08 -3.74
C PHE A 104 -16.28 -8.24 -2.83
N LYS A 105 -15.37 -8.74 -1.99
CA LYS A 105 -15.68 -9.82 -1.04
C LYS A 105 -16.82 -9.43 -0.10
N PHE A 106 -16.78 -8.22 0.46
CA PHE A 106 -17.85 -7.73 1.34
C PHE A 106 -19.12 -7.35 0.57
N LEU A 107 -19.00 -6.85 -0.65
CA LEU A 107 -20.15 -6.46 -1.46
C LEU A 107 -20.96 -7.66 -1.93
N PHE A 108 -20.28 -8.72 -2.38
CA PHE A 108 -20.92 -9.86 -3.04
C PHE A 108 -21.16 -11.06 -2.13
N ALA A 109 -20.48 -11.15 -0.99
CA ALA A 109 -20.67 -12.19 0.01
C ALA A 109 -20.85 -13.62 -0.57
N ARG A 110 -20.01 -14.01 -1.54
CA ARG A 110 -20.16 -15.27 -2.30
C ARG A 110 -19.68 -16.49 -1.50
N ASN A 111 -20.49 -17.54 -1.47
CA ASN A 111 -20.20 -18.83 -0.82
C ASN A 111 -18.99 -19.55 -1.44
N GLN A 112 -18.34 -20.42 -0.67
CA GLN A 112 -17.14 -21.14 -1.11
C GLN A 112 -17.49 -22.43 -1.90
N PRO A 113 -16.61 -22.91 -2.80
CA PRO A 113 -16.84 -24.16 -3.54
C PRO A 113 -17.09 -25.39 -2.68
N ARG A 114 -16.58 -25.41 -1.44
CA ARG A 114 -16.77 -26.49 -0.47
C ARG A 114 -18.19 -26.59 0.06
N GLU A 115 -18.97 -25.51 -0.06
CA GLU A 115 -20.37 -25.46 0.33
C GLU A 115 -21.29 -25.95 -0.80
N TYR A 116 -20.75 -26.20 -2.00
CA TYR A 116 -21.49 -26.65 -3.20
C TYR A 116 -22.64 -25.73 -3.62
N ASP A 117 -22.62 -24.48 -3.16
CA ASP A 117 -23.58 -23.45 -3.51
C ASP A 117 -22.82 -22.21 -4.03
N PRO A 118 -22.92 -21.86 -5.33
CA PRO A 118 -22.24 -20.72 -5.91
C PRO A 118 -22.93 -19.37 -5.64
N ALA A 119 -23.99 -19.34 -4.80
CA ALA A 119 -24.79 -18.15 -4.54
C ALA A 119 -23.97 -16.91 -4.11
N PHE A 120 -24.42 -15.77 -4.61
CA PHE A 120 -24.00 -14.43 -4.21
C PHE A 120 -24.98 -13.89 -3.16
N PHE A 121 -24.51 -12.93 -2.36
CA PHE A 121 -25.27 -12.26 -1.30
C PHE A 121 -25.76 -13.24 -0.23
N SER A 122 -24.92 -14.19 0.16
CA SER A 122 -25.23 -15.18 1.19
C SER A 122 -25.18 -14.57 2.59
N ASP A 123 -26.17 -14.94 3.42
CA ASP A 123 -26.28 -14.52 4.81
C ASP A 123 -25.13 -15.03 5.70
N TYR A 124 -24.42 -16.07 5.26
CA TYR A 124 -23.33 -16.69 6.02
C TYR A 124 -21.97 -15.98 5.85
N GLY A 125 -21.92 -14.87 5.12
CA GLY A 125 -20.73 -14.03 5.01
C GLY A 125 -19.62 -14.65 4.15
N GLY A 126 -19.97 -15.35 3.07
CA GLY A 126 -19.01 -15.97 2.16
C GLY A 126 -18.03 -14.94 1.56
N LEU A 127 -16.74 -15.26 1.50
CA LEU A 127 -15.70 -14.33 0.99
C LEU A 127 -14.96 -14.94 -0.21
N ALA A 128 -15.64 -15.69 -1.08
CA ALA A 128 -15.00 -16.39 -2.20
C ALA A 128 -14.60 -15.44 -3.34
N PHE A 129 -15.54 -14.59 -3.78
CA PHE A 129 -15.40 -13.75 -4.99
C PHE A 129 -14.75 -12.40 -4.72
N PRO A 130 -13.84 -11.91 -5.60
CA PRO A 130 -13.05 -12.67 -6.57
C PRO A 130 -11.82 -13.29 -5.90
N SER A 131 -11.10 -14.14 -6.64
CA SER A 131 -9.88 -14.77 -6.12
C SER A 131 -8.72 -13.77 -6.04
N GLY A 132 -8.20 -13.59 -4.82
CA GLY A 132 -7.00 -12.80 -4.58
C GLY A 132 -5.74 -13.47 -5.12
N HIS A 133 -5.61 -14.79 -5.00
CA HIS A 133 -4.40 -15.52 -5.44
C HIS A 133 -4.16 -15.37 -6.94
N ALA A 134 -5.19 -15.59 -7.76
CA ALA A 134 -5.09 -15.43 -9.21
C ALA A 134 -4.71 -13.99 -9.60
N GLY A 135 -5.41 -13.00 -9.04
CA GLY A 135 -5.10 -11.59 -9.30
C GLY A 135 -3.71 -11.15 -8.85
N ASN A 136 -3.22 -11.73 -7.74
CA ASN A 136 -1.89 -11.43 -7.23
C ASN A 136 -0.79 -11.92 -8.20
N VAL A 137 -0.97 -13.07 -8.86
CA VAL A 137 0.02 -13.56 -9.83
C VAL A 137 0.21 -12.53 -10.96
N VAL A 138 -0.89 -11.98 -11.48
CA VAL A 138 -0.81 -10.98 -12.56
C VAL A 138 -0.22 -9.66 -12.04
N LEU A 139 -0.75 -9.15 -10.92
CA LEU A 139 -0.38 -7.84 -10.41
C LEU A 139 1.06 -7.78 -9.89
N PHE A 140 1.43 -8.65 -8.95
CA PHE A 140 2.71 -8.52 -8.25
C PHE A 140 3.89 -8.87 -9.15
N TYR A 141 3.82 -9.99 -9.86
CA TYR A 141 4.88 -10.36 -10.79
C TYR A 141 4.93 -9.41 -12.00
N GLY A 142 3.78 -8.91 -12.45
CA GLY A 142 3.69 -7.86 -13.45
C GLY A 142 4.34 -6.55 -13.00
N LEU A 143 4.12 -6.13 -11.74
CA LEU A 143 4.77 -4.95 -11.16
C LEU A 143 6.27 -5.14 -10.98
N VAL A 144 6.72 -6.32 -10.57
CA VAL A 144 8.15 -6.64 -10.49
C VAL A 144 8.79 -6.50 -11.89
N LEU A 145 8.19 -7.12 -12.91
CA LEU A 145 8.67 -6.99 -14.29
C LEU A 145 8.63 -5.54 -14.78
N PHE A 146 7.58 -4.80 -14.46
CA PHE A 146 7.46 -3.38 -14.79
C PHE A 146 8.59 -2.56 -14.16
N LEU A 147 8.85 -2.71 -12.86
CA LEU A 147 9.93 -2.00 -12.18
C LEU A 147 11.29 -2.34 -12.78
N VAL A 148 11.57 -3.63 -13.00
CA VAL A 148 12.83 -4.07 -13.61
C VAL A 148 13.01 -3.44 -15.00
N THR A 149 12.00 -3.51 -15.87
CA THR A 149 12.08 -2.93 -17.23
C THR A 149 12.08 -1.41 -17.26
N ARG A 150 11.56 -0.76 -16.20
CA ARG A 150 11.54 0.70 -16.07
C ARG A 150 12.89 1.28 -15.68
N TYR A 151 13.66 0.55 -14.88
CA TYR A 151 14.91 1.02 -14.26
C TYR A 151 16.17 0.39 -14.85
N GLU A 152 16.07 -0.77 -15.52
CA GLU A 152 17.20 -1.47 -16.12
C GLU A 152 16.97 -1.75 -17.62
N PRO A 153 18.02 -1.70 -18.46
CA PRO A 153 17.93 -2.03 -19.87
C PRO A 153 17.81 -3.54 -20.07
N VAL A 154 16.59 -4.06 -20.12
CA VAL A 154 16.33 -5.49 -20.35
C VAL A 154 16.04 -5.77 -21.82
N ARG A 155 16.68 -6.79 -22.38
CA ARG A 155 16.46 -7.21 -23.77
C ARG A 155 15.02 -7.70 -23.96
N GLN A 156 14.37 -7.28 -25.04
CA GLN A 156 12.95 -7.56 -25.31
C GLN A 156 12.58 -9.05 -25.30
N HIS A 157 13.46 -9.94 -25.74
CA HIS A 157 13.20 -11.39 -25.70
C HIS A 157 13.15 -11.95 -24.27
N VAL A 158 13.91 -11.37 -23.33
CA VAL A 158 13.86 -11.75 -21.91
C VAL A 158 12.53 -11.29 -21.31
N VAL A 159 12.13 -10.04 -21.58
CA VAL A 159 10.82 -9.52 -21.15
C VAL A 159 9.70 -10.42 -21.64
N ARG A 160 9.70 -10.80 -22.93
CA ARG A 160 8.72 -11.75 -23.48
C ARG A 160 8.74 -13.08 -22.72
N ARG A 161 9.90 -13.69 -22.48
CA ARG A 161 9.98 -14.97 -21.73
C ARG A 161 9.40 -14.85 -20.32
N VAL A 162 9.68 -13.77 -19.61
CA VAL A 162 9.12 -13.53 -18.27
C VAL A 162 7.60 -13.33 -18.33
N VAL A 163 7.08 -12.62 -19.34
CA VAL A 163 5.62 -12.52 -19.54
C VAL A 163 4.99 -13.90 -19.76
N HIS A 164 5.58 -14.76 -20.60
CA HIS A 164 5.07 -16.12 -20.79
C HIS A 164 5.12 -16.94 -19.50
N LEU A 165 6.17 -16.77 -18.68
CA LEU A 165 6.28 -17.41 -17.38
C LEU A 165 5.17 -16.96 -16.42
N ILE A 166 4.88 -15.65 -16.34
CA ILE A 166 3.78 -15.12 -15.51
C ILE A 166 2.43 -15.67 -15.97
N ILE A 167 2.20 -15.74 -17.29
CA ILE A 167 0.97 -16.33 -17.85
C ILE A 167 0.87 -17.82 -17.50
N ALA A 168 1.96 -18.58 -17.65
CA ALA A 168 1.99 -19.99 -17.28
C ALA A 168 1.73 -20.19 -15.78
N MET A 169 2.33 -19.37 -14.92
CA MET A 169 2.08 -19.38 -13.48
C MET A 169 0.61 -19.10 -13.16
N ALA A 170 -0.01 -18.12 -13.81
CA ALA A 170 -1.41 -17.78 -13.62
C ALA A 170 -2.35 -18.92 -14.04
N ILE A 171 -2.08 -19.56 -15.19
CA ILE A 171 -2.85 -20.70 -15.68
C ILE A 171 -2.72 -21.89 -14.73
N VAL A 172 -1.50 -22.24 -14.33
CA VAL A 172 -1.25 -23.38 -13.42
C VAL A 172 -1.88 -23.12 -12.06
N GLN A 173 -1.70 -21.92 -11.49
CA GLN A 173 -2.31 -21.53 -10.22
C GLN A 173 -3.85 -21.61 -10.29
N THR A 174 -4.45 -21.10 -11.37
CA THR A 174 -5.90 -21.17 -11.61
C THR A 174 -6.40 -22.61 -11.69
N ALA A 175 -5.77 -23.44 -12.53
CA ALA A 175 -6.13 -24.84 -12.69
C ALA A 175 -6.06 -25.60 -11.36
N VAL A 176 -5.01 -25.35 -10.58
CA VAL A 176 -4.85 -25.99 -9.27
C VAL A 176 -5.87 -25.47 -8.25
N SER A 177 -6.20 -24.17 -8.23
CA SER A 177 -7.22 -23.66 -7.31
C SER A 177 -8.62 -24.23 -7.60
N VAL A 178 -8.99 -24.42 -8.88
CA VAL A 178 -10.23 -25.11 -9.24
C VAL A 178 -10.17 -26.57 -8.78
N TYR A 179 -9.07 -27.26 -9.10
CA TYR A 179 -8.87 -28.66 -8.75
C TYR A 179 -8.92 -28.93 -7.22
N LEU A 180 -8.38 -28.02 -6.42
CA LEU A 180 -8.39 -28.12 -4.96
C LEU A 180 -9.69 -27.59 -4.33
N GLN A 181 -10.65 -27.15 -5.15
CA GLN A 181 -11.93 -26.58 -4.72
C GLN A 181 -11.72 -25.38 -3.76
N PHE A 182 -10.68 -24.57 -4.00
CA PHE A 182 -10.40 -23.38 -3.20
C PHE A 182 -11.18 -22.16 -3.72
N HIS A 183 -11.46 -22.13 -5.02
CA HIS A 183 -12.19 -21.05 -5.68
C HIS A 183 -13.05 -21.58 -6.80
N TRP A 184 -14.16 -20.89 -7.06
CA TRP A 184 -14.93 -21.11 -8.27
C TRP A 184 -14.11 -20.71 -9.50
N PHE A 185 -14.37 -21.31 -10.65
CA PHE A 185 -13.64 -20.97 -11.87
C PHE A 185 -13.83 -19.49 -12.23
N THR A 186 -15.06 -18.99 -12.11
CA THR A 186 -15.36 -17.57 -12.37
C THR A 186 -14.70 -16.62 -11.37
N ASP A 187 -14.49 -17.02 -10.10
CA ASP A 187 -13.73 -16.22 -9.12
C ASP A 187 -12.29 -15.98 -9.59
N LEU A 188 -11.68 -17.00 -10.19
CA LEU A 188 -10.30 -16.97 -10.66
C LEU A 188 -10.17 -16.11 -11.91
N VAL A 189 -11.10 -16.26 -12.87
CA VAL A 189 -11.15 -15.41 -14.07
C VAL A 189 -11.34 -13.94 -13.68
N ALA A 190 -12.29 -13.65 -12.79
CA ALA A 190 -12.48 -12.29 -12.27
C ALA A 190 -11.23 -11.77 -11.54
N GLY A 191 -10.56 -12.63 -10.77
CA GLY A 191 -9.29 -12.33 -10.10
C GLY A 191 -8.18 -11.94 -11.08
N LEU A 192 -7.97 -12.72 -12.15
CA LEU A 192 -6.98 -12.43 -13.20
C LEU A 192 -7.25 -11.09 -13.89
N ILE A 193 -8.51 -10.82 -14.23
CA ILE A 193 -8.92 -9.55 -14.87
C ILE A 193 -8.71 -8.39 -13.90
N ALA A 194 -9.10 -8.52 -12.63
CA ALA A 194 -8.89 -7.51 -11.60
C ALA A 194 -7.39 -7.21 -11.39
N GLY A 195 -6.56 -8.25 -11.35
CA GLY A 195 -5.10 -8.12 -11.27
C GLY A 195 -4.52 -7.36 -12.46
N GLY A 196 -4.97 -7.68 -13.68
CA GLY A 196 -4.58 -6.98 -14.91
C GLY A 196 -5.04 -5.52 -14.95
N LEU A 197 -6.29 -5.27 -14.54
CA LEU A 197 -6.88 -3.93 -14.45
C LEU A 197 -6.04 -3.06 -13.50
N TRP A 198 -5.76 -3.57 -12.31
CA TRP A 198 -5.04 -2.81 -11.30
C TRP A 198 -3.55 -2.64 -11.62
N LEU A 199 -2.93 -3.63 -12.27
CA LEU A 199 -1.59 -3.50 -12.82
C LEU A 199 -1.54 -2.37 -13.85
N ARG A 200 -2.52 -2.30 -14.75
CA ARG A 200 -2.59 -1.22 -15.75
C ARG A 200 -2.72 0.15 -15.08
N ILE A 201 -3.58 0.28 -14.07
CA ILE A 201 -3.74 1.51 -13.30
C ILE A 201 -2.43 1.91 -12.62
N ALA A 202 -1.73 0.98 -11.97
CA ALA A 202 -0.45 1.26 -11.33
C ALA A 202 0.62 1.74 -12.33
N ILE A 203 0.70 1.12 -13.51
CA ILE A 203 1.59 1.55 -14.60
C ILE A 203 1.19 2.95 -15.12
N ARG A 204 -0.11 3.25 -15.20
CA ARG A 204 -0.58 4.58 -15.61
C ARG A 204 -0.21 5.64 -14.57
N THR A 205 -0.29 5.32 -13.28
CA THR A 205 0.18 6.20 -12.21
C THR A 205 1.65 6.56 -12.38
N ASP A 206 2.51 5.60 -12.76
CA ASP A 206 3.92 5.90 -13.09
C ASP A 206 4.04 6.98 -14.18
N GLN A 207 3.24 6.88 -15.24
CA GLN A 207 3.25 7.83 -16.36
C GLN A 207 2.73 9.23 -15.99
N LEU A 208 1.93 9.32 -14.93
CA LEU A 208 1.45 10.60 -14.39
C LEU A 208 2.51 11.32 -13.54
N ILE A 209 3.42 10.56 -12.92
CA ILE A 209 4.51 11.11 -12.11
C ILE A 209 5.55 11.77 -13.03
N PRO A 210 5.78 13.09 -12.94
CA PRO A 210 6.83 13.77 -13.71
C PRO A 210 8.21 13.22 -13.35
N GLU A 211 9.12 13.20 -14.33
CA GLU A 211 10.52 12.83 -14.07
C GLU A 211 11.17 13.82 -13.10
N GLY A 212 12.06 13.34 -12.24
CA GLY A 212 12.79 14.17 -11.26
C GLY A 212 12.01 14.59 -10.02
N ARG A 213 10.67 14.79 -10.09
CA ARG A 213 9.86 15.30 -8.95
C ARG A 213 10.03 14.46 -7.68
N THR A 214 9.95 13.14 -7.80
CA THR A 214 10.08 12.21 -6.66
C THR A 214 11.51 12.04 -6.14
N ARG A 215 12.52 12.48 -6.90
CA ARG A 215 13.91 12.47 -6.43
C ARG A 215 14.21 13.64 -5.49
N HIS A 216 13.55 14.78 -5.68
CA HIS A 216 13.73 15.95 -4.81
C HIS A 216 13.16 15.74 -3.40
N TRP A 217 12.19 14.83 -3.24
CA TRP A 217 11.63 14.45 -1.94
C TRP A 217 12.42 13.35 -1.24
N TRP A 218 13.50 12.84 -1.86
CA TRP A 218 14.31 11.80 -1.25
C TRP A 218 15.15 12.39 -0.11
N PRO A 219 14.92 12.02 1.17
CA PRO A 219 15.54 12.68 2.32
C PRO A 219 17.07 12.54 2.35
N TRP A 220 17.57 11.46 1.75
CA TRP A 220 18.99 11.07 1.74
C TRP A 220 19.70 11.53 0.46
N ARG A 221 19.21 12.59 -0.18
CA ARG A 221 19.88 13.20 -1.32
C ARG A 221 21.14 13.88 -0.79
N GLU A 222 22.31 13.48 -1.29
CA GLU A 222 23.60 14.07 -0.93
C GLU A 222 23.54 15.60 -1.01
N GLY A 223 23.92 16.28 0.08
CA GLY A 223 23.89 17.73 0.23
C GLY A 223 22.73 18.24 1.09
N ASP A 224 21.50 17.77 0.90
CA ASP A 224 20.33 18.44 1.50
C ASP A 224 20.24 18.30 3.03
N PHE A 225 20.52 17.13 3.62
CA PHE A 225 20.45 16.96 5.08
C PHE A 225 21.66 17.58 5.81
N VAL A 226 22.86 17.30 5.31
CA VAL A 226 24.10 17.83 5.89
C VAL A 226 24.15 19.34 5.76
N ASP A 227 23.81 19.91 4.59
CA ASP A 227 23.86 21.37 4.39
C ASP A 227 22.73 22.09 5.13
N ARG A 228 21.55 21.45 5.29
CA ARG A 228 20.39 22.09 5.93
C ARG A 228 20.38 21.98 7.46
N TYR A 229 20.93 20.89 8.03
CA TYR A 229 20.85 20.63 9.47
C TYR A 229 22.21 20.56 10.17
N ILE A 230 23.27 20.09 9.49
CA ILE A 230 24.57 19.85 10.13
C ILE A 230 25.54 21.02 9.90
N ARG A 231 25.70 21.50 8.67
CA ARG A 231 26.62 22.60 8.34
C ARG A 231 26.38 23.84 9.16
N PRO A 232 25.15 24.33 9.38
CA PRO A 232 24.92 25.53 10.18
C PRO A 232 25.37 25.38 11.64
N VAL A 233 25.32 24.16 12.18
CA VAL A 233 25.80 23.84 13.53
C VAL A 233 27.32 23.78 13.56
N LEU A 234 27.95 23.21 12.53
CA LEU A 234 29.41 23.08 12.43
C LEU A 234 30.12 24.37 12.03
N SER A 235 29.48 25.25 11.24
CA SER A 235 30.08 26.49 10.75
C SER A 235 30.13 27.59 11.81
N GLY A 236 29.52 27.38 12.97
CA GLY A 236 29.39 28.40 14.02
C GLY A 236 28.51 29.59 13.58
N PRO A 237 28.19 30.50 14.51
CA PRO A 237 27.50 31.74 14.16
C PRO A 237 28.38 32.57 13.22
N PRO A 238 27.77 33.28 12.23
CA PRO A 238 28.53 34.18 11.36
C PRO A 238 29.26 35.24 12.19
N SER A 239 30.51 35.53 11.84
CA SER A 239 31.39 36.48 12.54
C SER A 239 30.84 37.91 12.61
N ASN A 240 29.78 38.18 11.87
CA ASN A 240 29.09 39.46 11.71
C ASN A 240 27.90 39.63 12.69
N GLY A 241 27.64 38.69 13.59
CA GLY A 241 26.57 38.80 14.60
C GLY A 241 25.15 38.63 14.04
N ALA A 242 25.00 38.19 12.79
CA ALA A 242 23.70 37.91 12.20
C ALA A 242 23.12 36.61 12.79
N LEU A 243 21.92 36.67 13.35
CA LEU A 243 21.20 35.48 13.79
C LEU A 243 20.94 34.56 12.59
N PRO A 244 21.12 33.23 12.73
CA PRO A 244 20.78 32.30 11.66
C PRO A 244 19.28 32.42 11.31
N PRO A 245 18.89 32.18 10.05
CA PRO A 245 17.50 32.23 9.66
C PRO A 245 16.70 31.22 10.50
N VAL A 246 15.64 31.71 11.14
CA VAL A 246 14.75 30.87 11.95
C VAL A 246 14.01 29.93 11.01
N VAL A 247 14.37 28.65 11.05
CA VAL A 247 13.59 27.59 10.40
C VAL A 247 12.38 27.32 11.29
N GLU A 248 11.20 27.80 10.87
CA GLU A 248 9.93 27.55 11.55
C GLU A 248 9.72 26.04 11.71
N GLY A 249 9.68 25.56 12.97
CA GLY A 249 9.48 24.16 13.33
C GLY A 249 10.74 23.34 13.67
N ALA A 250 11.95 23.90 13.58
CA ALA A 250 13.16 23.23 14.07
C ALA A 250 13.34 23.46 15.59
N PRO A 251 13.64 22.42 16.41
CA PRO A 251 14.02 22.63 17.80
C PRO A 251 15.29 23.48 17.85
N ARG A 252 15.25 24.60 18.59
CA ARG A 252 16.40 25.50 18.73
C ARG A 252 17.55 24.74 19.41
N PRO A 253 18.71 24.56 18.76
CA PRO A 253 19.77 23.66 19.26
C PRO A 253 20.37 24.06 20.60
N TRP A 254 20.30 25.35 20.96
CA TRP A 254 20.97 25.93 22.13
C TRP A 254 20.04 26.12 23.35
N THR A 255 18.81 25.59 23.33
CA THR A 255 17.90 25.73 24.49
C THR A 255 18.02 24.58 25.50
N VAL A 256 18.89 23.58 25.26
CA VAL A 256 18.90 22.33 26.06
C VAL A 256 20.24 22.07 26.80
N LEU A 257 21.25 22.92 26.69
CA LEU A 257 22.47 22.80 27.51
C LEU A 257 22.77 24.15 28.18
N GLY A 258 22.63 24.18 29.50
CA GLY A 258 22.51 25.40 30.29
C GLY A 258 23.80 26.15 30.61
N SER A 259 23.62 27.40 31.03
CA SER A 259 24.35 28.14 32.08
C SER A 259 23.61 29.49 32.24
N GLU A 260 22.91 29.70 33.35
CA GLU A 260 23.37 30.45 34.52
C GLU A 260 23.65 31.95 34.27
N ALA A 261 22.85 32.77 34.95
CA ALA A 261 23.16 34.08 35.53
C ALA A 261 23.86 35.16 34.67
N GLU A 262 23.12 36.22 34.32
CA GLU A 262 23.70 37.57 34.33
C GLU A 262 23.25 38.32 35.60
N PRO A 263 24.21 38.73 36.47
CA PRO A 263 23.93 39.61 37.59
C PRO A 263 23.98 41.08 37.15
N GLY A 264 22.97 41.86 37.53
CA GLY A 264 23.10 43.31 37.64
C GLY A 264 22.56 44.14 36.47
N ARG A 265 21.24 44.24 36.33
CA ARG A 265 20.56 45.50 35.96
C ARG A 265 19.24 45.62 36.70
N MET A 266 19.20 46.50 37.70
CA MET A 266 17.96 47.03 38.27
C MET A 266 17.27 47.89 37.20
N PRO A 267 15.98 47.68 36.88
CA PRO A 267 15.20 48.68 36.19
C PRO A 267 14.85 49.79 37.19
N GLN A 268 15.48 50.96 37.05
CA GLN A 268 15.02 52.19 37.69
C GLN A 268 13.66 52.61 37.10
N ASP A 269 12.75 52.90 38.02
CA ASP A 269 11.73 53.96 37.98
C ASP A 269 10.97 54.20 36.67
N ARG A 270 9.75 53.68 36.64
CA ARG A 270 8.59 54.50 36.25
C ARG A 270 7.54 54.46 37.36
N ALA A 271 7.58 55.50 38.19
CA ALA A 271 6.43 55.94 38.96
C ALA A 271 5.35 56.46 38.00
N GLY A 272 4.09 56.14 38.29
CA GLY A 272 2.95 56.61 37.51
C GLY A 272 1.66 55.85 37.82
N GLU A 273 1.13 56.08 39.02
CA GLU A 273 -0.31 56.21 39.30
C GLU A 273 -1.25 55.06 38.92
N ASN A 274 -1.63 54.24 39.91
CA ASN A 274 -2.97 54.37 40.51
C ASN A 274 -3.12 53.39 41.69
N ALA A 275 -3.16 53.95 42.89
CA ALA A 275 -3.62 53.28 44.09
C ALA A 275 -5.10 53.59 44.30
N THR A 276 -5.93 52.56 44.40
CA THR A 276 -7.13 52.58 45.25
C THR A 276 -7.32 51.22 45.90
N SER A 277 -7.31 51.26 47.22
CA SER A 277 -7.26 50.19 48.23
C SER A 277 -8.58 49.39 48.39
N PRO A 278 -8.57 48.29 49.18
CA PRO A 278 -9.60 47.23 49.25
C PRO A 278 -10.59 47.48 50.41
N PRO A 279 -11.53 46.56 50.79
CA PRO A 279 -11.16 45.45 51.72
C PRO A 279 -12.08 44.19 51.80
N ARG A 280 -11.54 43.15 52.48
CA ARG A 280 -12.17 42.26 53.51
C ARG A 280 -13.01 41.01 53.15
N GLY A 281 -12.58 39.91 53.81
CA GLY A 281 -13.40 38.83 54.39
C GLY A 281 -13.59 37.60 53.49
N GLY A 282 -13.41 36.34 53.88
CA GLY A 282 -13.10 35.68 55.15
C GLY A 282 -13.40 34.17 55.00
N HIS A 283 -12.73 33.33 55.81
CA HIS A 283 -13.01 31.90 56.12
C HIS A 283 -12.64 30.83 55.05
N PHE A 284 -11.67 29.92 55.23
CA PHE A 284 -11.57 28.70 56.11
C PHE A 284 -12.77 27.74 55.84
N VAL A 285 -12.68 26.48 55.36
CA VAL A 285 -12.04 25.20 55.80
C VAL A 285 -12.25 24.19 54.64
N GLU A 286 -11.26 23.52 54.05
CA GLU A 286 -10.62 22.23 54.37
C GLU A 286 -11.47 20.92 54.27
N ALA A 287 -10.95 20.00 53.43
CA ALA A 287 -11.03 18.52 53.37
C ALA A 287 -12.36 17.79 53.74
N SER A 288 -12.84 16.79 52.99
CA SER A 288 -12.19 15.47 52.82
C SER A 288 -13.01 14.56 51.87
N ARG A 289 -12.30 13.68 51.16
CA ARG A 289 -12.74 12.52 50.33
C ARG A 289 -13.48 11.41 51.16
N PRO A 290 -13.69 10.17 50.65
CA PRO A 290 -14.34 9.66 49.41
C PRO A 290 -15.35 8.50 49.69
N GLY A 291 -16.05 8.03 48.65
CA GLY A 291 -16.26 6.57 48.45
C GLY A 291 -17.67 6.04 48.16
N GLN A 292 -17.70 5.07 47.24
CA GLN A 292 -18.74 4.04 46.95
C GLN A 292 -19.97 4.55 46.18
N THR A 293 -20.45 3.91 45.11
CA THR A 293 -20.44 2.48 44.69
C THR A 293 -20.26 2.31 43.19
#